data_AF-A0A1G1ZGP4-F1
#
_entry.id   AF-A0A1G1ZGP4-F1
#
_cell.length_a   1.000
_cell.length_b   1.000
_cell.length_c   1.000
_cell.angle_alpha   90.00
_cell.angle_beta   90.00
_cell.angle_gamma   90.00
#
_symmetry.space_group_name_H-M   'P 1'
#
loop_
_entity.id
_entity.type
_entity.pdbx_description
1 polymer ?
#
loop_
_entity_poly.entity_id
_entity_poly.type
_entity_poly.pdbx_seq_one_letter_code
_entity_poly.pdbx_strand_id
1 'polypeptide(L)'
;MEQRKFGKSADPRLINYFFQLIIKFLNNKRQIRCIHKVEKLLDPDTKGKPHKRFLYGYLDKKDHIYISADPRKNFDKEEMSSTLLHEVIHVVMNQVGEEDVQCLEKLIWERFSKRQKAILKSYIPKEFSSRRPS
;
A
#
# COMPACT_ATOMS: atom_id res chain seq x y z
N MET A 1 20.37 -17.24 2.92
CA MET A 1 19.04 -16.73 3.31
C MET A 1 18.00 -17.73 2.81
N GLU A 2 17.49 -18.58 3.69
CA GLU A 2 16.45 -19.54 3.33
C GLU A 2 15.13 -18.79 3.07
N GLN A 3 14.62 -18.90 1.84
CA GLN A 3 13.26 -18.47 1.52
C GLN A 3 12.30 -19.38 2.29
N ARG A 4 11.70 -18.89 3.38
CA ARG A 4 10.59 -19.57 4.04
C ARG A 4 9.49 -19.82 3.01
N LYS A 5 9.32 -21.08 2.61
CA LYS A 5 8.18 -21.50 1.78
C LYS A 5 6.93 -21.35 2.62
N PHE A 6 6.18 -20.27 2.43
CA PHE A 6 4.89 -20.09 3.07
C PHE A 6 3.99 -21.27 2.70
N GLY A 7 3.49 -21.96 3.73
CA GLY A 7 2.62 -23.11 3.59
C GLY A 7 1.41 -22.79 2.70
N LYS A 8 1.06 -23.71 1.82
CA LYS A 8 0.02 -23.58 0.77
C LYS A 8 -1.42 -23.40 1.29
N SER A 9 -1.66 -23.25 2.59
CA SER A 9 -3.00 -23.40 3.20
C SER A 9 -3.46 -22.22 4.07
N ALA A 10 -3.44 -20.97 3.59
CA ALA A 10 -4.41 -20.04 4.19
C ALA A 10 -5.79 -20.41 3.68
N ASP A 11 -6.72 -20.61 4.60
CA ASP A 11 -8.13 -20.80 4.31
C ASP A 11 -8.61 -19.63 3.42
N PRO A 12 -9.24 -19.90 2.26
CA PRO A 12 -9.86 -18.87 1.42
C PRO A 12 -10.79 -17.92 2.20
N ARG A 13 -11.44 -18.41 3.27
CA ARG A 13 -12.26 -17.59 4.17
C ARG A 13 -11.42 -16.53 4.88
N LEU A 14 -10.21 -16.87 5.31
CA LEU A 14 -9.29 -15.94 5.96
C LEU A 14 -8.81 -14.87 4.97
N ILE A 15 -8.48 -15.24 3.74
CA ILE A 15 -8.10 -14.26 2.71
C ILE A 15 -9.26 -13.31 2.39
N ASN A 16 -10.47 -13.84 2.28
CA ASN A 16 -11.65 -13.01 2.07
C ASN A 16 -11.94 -12.10 3.27
N TYR A 17 -11.73 -12.56 4.50
CA TYR A 17 -11.82 -11.74 5.71
C TYR A 17 -10.82 -10.58 5.67
N PHE A 18 -9.55 -10.84 5.35
CA PHE A 18 -8.55 -9.78 5.20
C PHE A 18 -8.94 -8.78 4.12
N PHE A 19 -9.41 -9.25 2.97
CA PHE A 19 -9.91 -8.38 1.92
C PHE A 19 -11.05 -7.48 2.40
N GLN A 20 -12.05 -8.04 3.08
CA GLN A 20 -13.16 -7.27 3.65
C GLN A 20 -12.68 -6.24 4.68
N LEU A 21 -11.71 -6.60 5.52
CA LEU A 21 -11.11 -5.69 6.48
C LEU A 21 -10.41 -4.53 5.78
N ILE A 22 -9.57 -4.81 4.77
CA ILE A 22 -8.89 -3.79 3.97
C ILE A 22 -9.89 -2.83 3.33
N ILE A 23 -10.94 -3.35 2.68
CA ILE A 23 -11.99 -2.52 2.06
C ILE A 23 -12.74 -1.68 3.11
N LYS A 24 -13.00 -2.25 4.30
CA LYS A 24 -13.62 -1.51 5.42
C LYS A 24 -12.77 -0.31 5.83
N PHE A 25 -11.45 -0.47 5.95
CA PHE A 25 -10.55 0.62 6.30
C PHE A 25 -10.46 1.67 5.19
N LEU A 26 -10.35 1.25 3.93
CA LEU A 26 -10.32 2.17 2.77
C LEU A 26 -11.59 3.02 2.64
N ASN A 27 -12.74 2.47 3.04
CA ASN A 27 -14.01 3.18 3.08
C ASN A 27 -14.22 4.01 4.36
N ASN A 28 -13.43 3.79 5.40
CA ASN A 28 -13.55 4.49 6.67
C ASN A 28 -12.81 5.84 6.62
N LYS A 29 -13.53 6.93 6.33
CA LYS A 29 -12.97 8.28 6.26
C LYS A 29 -12.42 8.85 7.57
N ARG A 30 -12.66 8.18 8.70
CA ARG A 30 -12.01 8.51 9.98
C ARG A 30 -10.61 7.92 10.10
N GLN A 31 -10.28 6.89 9.32
CA GLN A 31 -8.98 6.18 9.36
C GLN A 31 -8.16 6.39 8.09
N ILE A 32 -8.81 6.57 6.95
CA ILE A 32 -8.16 6.92 5.68
C ILE A 32 -9.01 8.02 5.04
N ARG A 33 -8.57 9.27 5.19
CA ARG A 33 -9.30 10.43 4.68
C ARG A 33 -9.25 10.49 3.16
N CYS A 34 -8.07 10.28 2.59
CA CYS A 34 -7.86 10.42 1.16
C CYS A 34 -6.70 9.55 0.67
N ILE A 35 -6.75 9.20 -0.61
CA ILE A 35 -5.67 8.52 -1.33
C ILE A 35 -5.25 9.46 -2.45
N HIS A 36 -3.96 9.76 -2.53
CA HIS A 36 -3.36 10.65 -3.51
C HIS A 36 -2.42 9.85 -4.40
N LYS A 37 -2.63 9.91 -5.71
CA LYS A 37 -1.63 9.45 -6.68
C LYS A 37 -0.71 10.61 -7.00
N VAL A 38 0.60 10.44 -6.86
CA VAL A 38 1.60 11.49 -7.09
C VAL A 38 2.68 10.99 -8.06
N GLU A 39 3.35 11.91 -8.75
CA GLU A 39 4.41 11.52 -9.69
C GLU A 39 5.67 11.04 -8.97
N LYS A 40 6.04 11.71 -7.88
CA LYS A 40 7.21 11.40 -7.06
C LYS A 40 6.90 11.67 -5.61
N LEU A 41 7.28 10.73 -4.76
CA LEU A 41 7.10 10.82 -3.33
C LEU A 41 8.47 10.88 -2.67
N LEU A 42 8.87 12.06 -2.20
CA LEU A 42 10.10 12.23 -1.44
C LEU A 42 9.86 11.76 0.00
N ASP A 43 10.79 10.98 0.53
CA ASP A 43 10.77 10.55 1.92
C ASP A 43 10.83 11.79 2.85
N PRO A 44 9.77 12.05 3.65
CA PRO A 44 9.72 13.23 4.52
C PRO A 44 10.84 13.24 5.57
N ASP A 45 11.36 12.07 5.95
CA ASP A 45 12.43 11.91 6.95
C ASP A 45 13.84 12.13 6.37
N THR A 46 13.93 12.47 5.08
CA THR A 46 15.17 12.86 4.41
C THR A 46 15.33 14.36 4.20
N LYS A 47 14.42 15.20 4.73
CA LYS A 47 14.59 16.65 4.75
C LYS A 47 15.92 17.01 5.44
N GLY A 48 16.85 17.58 4.67
CA GLY A 48 18.18 18.00 5.16
C GLY A 48 19.30 16.95 5.04
N LYS A 49 19.03 15.75 4.53
CA LYS A 49 20.07 14.73 4.27
C LYS A 49 20.68 14.91 2.86
N PRO A 50 21.97 14.57 2.66
CA PRO A 50 22.66 14.74 1.37
C PRO A 50 22.08 13.87 0.26
N HIS A 51 21.43 12.76 0.60
CA HIS A 51 20.77 11.87 -0.36
C HIS A 51 19.25 11.91 -0.21
N LYS A 52 18.57 12.30 -1.29
CA LYS A 52 17.11 12.25 -1.40
C LYS A 52 16.67 10.80 -1.60
N ARG A 53 15.84 10.27 -0.69
CA ARG A 53 15.18 8.98 -0.85
C ARG A 53 13.77 9.19 -1.39
N PHE A 54 13.36 8.36 -2.35
CA PHE A 54 12.00 8.36 -2.86
C PHE A 54 11.27 7.11 -2.37
N LEU A 55 10.01 7.28 -1.98
CA LEU A 55 9.12 6.22 -1.51
C LEU A 55 8.12 5.83 -2.59
N TYR A 56 7.52 4.65 -2.43
CA TYR A 56 6.43 4.18 -3.28
C TYR A 56 5.08 4.47 -2.66
N GLY A 57 4.94 4.24 -1.37
CA GLY A 57 3.79 4.58 -0.55
C GLY A 57 4.20 5.43 0.64
N TYR A 58 3.25 6.18 1.19
CA TYR A 58 3.39 6.85 2.47
C TYR A 58 2.03 7.17 3.07
N LEU A 59 1.78 6.67 4.27
CA LEU A 59 0.70 7.15 5.13
C LEU A 59 1.19 8.33 5.98
N ASP A 60 0.56 9.50 5.81
CA ASP A 60 0.86 10.67 6.63
C ASP A 60 0.09 10.68 7.97
N LYS A 61 0.51 11.57 8.88
CA LYS A 61 -0.12 11.75 10.20
C LYS A 61 -1.55 12.28 10.16
N LYS A 62 -2.06 12.65 8.98
CA LYS A 62 -3.43 13.14 8.76
C LYS A 62 -4.28 12.09 8.05
N ASP A 63 -3.86 10.83 8.07
CA ASP A 63 -4.60 9.71 7.50
C ASP A 63 -4.76 9.82 5.97
N HIS A 64 -3.80 10.46 5.29
CA HIS A 64 -3.73 10.43 3.84
C HIS A 64 -2.71 9.40 3.38
N ILE A 65 -3.10 8.59 2.40
CA ILE A 65 -2.19 7.68 1.71
C ILE A 65 -1.70 8.35 0.43
N TYR A 66 -0.39 8.38 0.22
CA TYR A 66 0.25 8.84 -1.01
C TYR A 66 0.86 7.66 -1.73
N ILE A 67 0.61 7.54 -3.04
CA ILE A 67 1.16 6.47 -3.89
C ILE A 67 1.87 7.11 -5.07
N SER A 68 3.14 6.78 -5.20
CA SER A 68 4.02 7.26 -6.25
C SER A 68 3.92 6.37 -7.49
N ALA A 69 3.77 6.98 -8.66
CA ALA A 69 3.87 6.27 -9.94
C ALA A 69 5.24 6.50 -10.61
N ASP A 70 6.33 6.56 -9.82
CA ASP A 70 7.65 7.06 -10.27
C ASP A 70 7.98 6.56 -11.70
N PRO A 71 7.92 7.44 -12.70
CA PRO A 71 7.97 7.04 -14.11
C PRO A 71 9.32 6.43 -14.50
N ARG A 72 10.36 6.60 -13.66
CA ARG A 72 11.69 6.04 -13.90
C ARG A 72 11.75 4.52 -13.77
N LYS A 73 10.74 3.88 -13.20
CA LYS A 73 10.74 2.43 -12.93
C LYS A 73 9.64 1.65 -13.65
N ASN A 74 8.95 2.24 -14.62
CA ASN A 74 7.76 1.63 -15.26
C ASN A 74 6.72 1.16 -14.24
N PHE A 75 6.50 1.96 -13.19
CA PHE A 75 5.65 1.57 -12.06
C PHE A 75 4.20 1.43 -12.50
N ASP A 76 3.71 0.20 -12.62
CA ASP A 76 2.43 -0.07 -13.25
C ASP A 76 1.24 0.07 -12.27
N LYS A 77 0.01 -0.02 -12.79
CA LYS A 77 -1.19 0.06 -11.93
C LYS A 77 -1.31 -1.10 -10.94
N GLU A 78 -0.66 -2.23 -11.21
CA GLU A 78 -0.63 -3.37 -10.32
C GLU A 78 0.27 -3.10 -9.13
N GLU A 79 1.48 -2.61 -9.37
CA GLU A 79 2.44 -2.22 -8.34
C GLU A 79 1.89 -1.09 -7.46
N MET A 80 1.18 -0.12 -8.04
CA MET A 80 0.47 0.91 -7.25
C MET A 80 -0.61 0.32 -6.33
N SER A 81 -1.26 -0.76 -6.74
CA SER A 81 -2.29 -1.41 -5.91
C SER A 81 -1.70 -2.29 -4.82
N SER A 82 -0.56 -2.93 -5.11
CA SER A 82 0.25 -3.62 -4.09
C SER A 82 0.77 -2.60 -3.06
N THR A 83 1.23 -1.44 -3.52
CA THR A 83 1.62 -0.33 -2.65
C THR A 83 0.46 0.17 -1.79
N LEU A 84 -0.74 0.33 -2.35
CA LEU A 84 -1.93 0.67 -1.53
C LEU A 84 -2.19 -0.38 -0.46
N LEU A 85 -2.11 -1.67 -0.82
CA LEU A 85 -2.27 -2.76 0.12
C LEU A 85 -1.23 -2.67 1.24
N HIS A 86 0.04 -2.42 0.91
CA HIS A 86 1.13 -2.24 1.84
C HIS A 86 0.82 -1.15 2.89
N GLU A 87 0.45 0.06 2.43
CA GLU A 87 0.12 1.17 3.32
C GLU A 87 -1.12 0.88 4.19
N VAL A 88 -2.12 0.17 3.64
CA VAL A 88 -3.30 -0.21 4.43
C VAL A 88 -2.96 -1.28 5.47
N ILE A 89 -2.04 -2.20 5.19
CA ILE A 89 -1.59 -3.18 6.19
C ILE A 89 -0.93 -2.46 7.38
N HIS A 90 -0.12 -1.42 7.13
CA HIS A 90 0.41 -0.57 8.22
C HIS A 90 -0.71 0.04 9.07
N VAL A 91 -1.80 0.53 8.46
CA VAL A 91 -2.97 1.06 9.19
C VAL A 91 -3.68 -0.02 10.00
N VAL A 92 -3.92 -1.18 9.39
CA VAL A 92 -4.65 -2.29 10.01
C VAL A 92 -3.83 -2.92 11.15
N MET A 93 -2.50 -2.92 11.01
CA MET A 93 -1.56 -3.61 11.89
C MET A 93 -0.50 -2.64 12.43
N ASN A 94 -0.95 -1.63 13.17
CA ASN A 94 -0.16 -0.51 13.72
C ASN A 94 1.08 -0.85 14.58
N GLN A 95 1.41 -2.13 14.78
CA GLN A 95 2.55 -2.61 15.59
C GLN A 95 3.47 -3.56 14.83
N VAL A 96 3.22 -3.79 13.55
CA VAL A 96 3.97 -4.76 12.74
C VAL A 96 5.14 -4.06 12.06
N GLY A 97 6.31 -4.69 12.08
CA GLY A 97 7.51 -4.16 11.45
C GLY A 97 7.43 -4.22 9.92
N GLU A 98 8.25 -3.41 9.24
CA GLU A 98 8.29 -3.31 7.78
C GLU A 98 8.48 -4.67 7.08
N GLU A 99 9.34 -5.55 7.59
CA GLU A 99 9.59 -6.88 7.01
C GLU A 99 8.33 -7.77 7.06
N ASP A 100 7.61 -7.73 8.17
CA ASP A 100 6.38 -8.49 8.35
C ASP A 100 5.25 -7.93 7.48
N VAL A 101 5.19 -6.59 7.31
CA VAL A 101 4.25 -5.96 6.38
C VAL A 101 4.52 -6.40 4.94
N GLN A 102 5.77 -6.38 4.48
CA GLN A 102 6.13 -6.87 3.14
C GLN A 102 5.78 -8.35 2.95
N CYS A 103 6.00 -9.15 3.98
CA CYS A 103 5.62 -10.56 3.99
C CYS A 103 4.11 -10.74 3.84
N LEU A 104 3.31 -10.02 4.63
CA LEU A 104 1.86 -10.08 4.59
C LEU A 104 1.31 -9.54 3.27
N GLU A 105 1.86 -8.43 2.76
CA GLU A 105 1.53 -7.86 1.46
C GLU A 105 1.66 -8.94 0.38
N LYS A 106 2.83 -9.57 0.28
CA LYS A 106 3.09 -10.62 -0.70
C LYS A 106 2.11 -11.80 -0.56
N LEU A 107 1.93 -12.31 0.65
CA LEU A 107 1.06 -13.46 0.92
C LEU A 107 -0.40 -13.18 0.57
N ILE A 108 -0.90 -11.99 0.92
CA ILE A 108 -2.27 -11.57 0.65
C ILE A 108 -2.44 -11.30 -0.84
N TRP A 109 -1.51 -10.58 -1.46
CA TRP A 109 -1.56 -10.19 -2.87
C TRP A 109 -1.55 -11.39 -3.81
N GLU A 110 -0.70 -12.38 -3.56
CA GLU A 110 -0.65 -13.63 -4.34
C GLU A 110 -1.96 -14.41 -4.29
N ARG A 111 -2.72 -14.27 -3.20
CA ARG A 111 -3.98 -14.99 -2.97
C ARG A 111 -5.23 -14.20 -3.34
N PHE A 112 -5.12 -12.89 -3.58
CA PHE A 112 -6.24 -12.12 -4.08
C PHE A 112 -6.64 -12.57 -5.48
N SER A 113 -7.93 -12.80 -5.64
CA SER A 113 -8.54 -13.02 -6.95
C SER A 113 -8.36 -11.79 -7.85
N LYS A 114 -8.44 -12.00 -9.16
CA LYS A 114 -8.42 -10.91 -10.15
C LYS A 114 -9.46 -9.82 -9.84
N ARG A 115 -10.64 -10.22 -9.37
CA ARG A 115 -11.72 -9.29 -8.97
C ARG A 115 -11.32 -8.45 -7.76
N GLN A 116 -10.75 -9.04 -6.71
CA GLN A 116 -10.29 -8.32 -5.52
C GLN A 116 -9.18 -7.32 -5.87
N LYS A 117 -8.21 -7.74 -6.71
CA LYS A 117 -7.18 -6.84 -7.23
C LYS A 117 -7.77 -5.69 -8.03
N ALA A 118 -8.78 -5.95 -8.87
CA ALA A 118 -9.47 -4.91 -9.64
C ALA A 118 -10.25 -3.93 -8.74
N ILE A 119 -10.85 -4.40 -7.66
CA ILE A 119 -11.49 -3.52 -6.66
C ILE A 119 -10.44 -2.66 -5.97
N LEU A 120 -9.30 -3.19 -5.53
CA LEU A 120 -8.23 -2.35 -4.96
C LEU A 120 -7.72 -1.31 -5.95
N LYS A 121 -7.52 -1.70 -7.21
CA LYS A 121 -7.13 -0.79 -8.30
C LYS A 121 -8.10 0.39 -8.44
N SER A 122 -9.39 0.24 -8.11
CA SER A 122 -10.37 1.33 -8.25
C SER A 122 -10.26 2.41 -7.16
N TYR A 123 -9.54 2.15 -6.06
CA TYR A 123 -9.26 3.14 -5.02
C TYR A 123 -8.11 4.08 -5.39
N ILE A 124 -7.29 3.71 -6.38
CA ILE A 124 -6.21 4.55 -6.88
C ILE A 124 -6.80 5.67 -7.76
N PRO A 125 -6.57 6.95 -7.43
CA PRO A 125 -7.01 8.05 -8.29
C PRO A 125 -6.46 7.92 -9.71
N LYS A 126 -7.27 8.29 -10.71
CA LYS A 126 -6.83 8.26 -12.11
C LYS A 126 -5.78 9.35 -12.38
N GLU A 127 -6.06 10.54 -11.86
CA GLU A 127 -5.27 11.75 -12.04
C GLU A 127 -4.20 11.90 -10.96
N PHE A 128 -3.14 12.61 -11.31
CA PHE A 128 -2.09 12.98 -10.38
C PHE A 128 -2.51 14.16 -9.51
N SER A 129 -2.19 14.09 -8.23
CA SER A 129 -2.32 15.18 -7.28
C SER A 129 -1.00 15.95 -7.20
N SER A 130 -1.09 17.28 -7.12
CA SER A 130 0.02 18.16 -6.78
C SER A 130 0.29 18.23 -5.26
N ARG A 131 -0.57 17.60 -4.45
CA ARG A 131 -0.46 17.61 -2.99
C ARG A 131 0.78 16.86 -2.53
N ARG A 132 1.48 17.41 -1.55
CA ARG A 132 2.62 16.76 -0.90
C ARG A 132 2.23 16.17 0.45
N PRO A 133 2.95 15.14 0.94
CA PRO A 133 2.82 14.68 2.31
C PRO A 133 3.07 15.82 3.30
N SER A 134 2.27 15.87 4.35
CA SER A 134 2.37 16.87 5.43
C SER A 134 3.57 16.61 6.32
#